data_AF-A0A2N2DA31-F1
#
_entry.id   AF-A0A2N2DA31-F1
#
_cell.length_a   1.000
_cell.length_b   1.000
_cell.length_c   1.000
_cell.angle_alpha   90.00
_cell.angle_beta   90.00
_cell.angle_gamma   90.00
#
_symmetry.space_group_name_H-M   'P 1'
#
loop_
_entity.id
_entity.type
_entity.pdbx_description
1 polymer ?
#
loop_
_entity_poly.entity_id
_entity_poly.type
_entity_poly.pdbx_seq_one_letter_code
_entity_poly.pdbx_strand_id
1 'polypeptide(L)'
;MEKGKFRKVAAVEGNEKWENCIKRQSELYRRNVDIRNEFTRDYNRILHCTAYRRLKHKTQVFFATENDHICTRIEHVNHVASVSYSLSSYLG
;
A
#
# COMPACT_ATOMS: atom_id res chain seq x y z
N MET A 1 21.50 0.76 9.75
CA MET A 1 20.97 -0.44 9.06
C MET A 1 21.67 -0.57 7.72
N GLU A 2 22.06 -1.78 7.34
CA GLU A 2 22.71 -2.03 6.05
C GLU A 2 21.68 -1.95 4.91
N LYS A 3 22.02 -1.21 3.85
CA LYS A 3 21.18 -1.05 2.66
C LYS A 3 21.05 -2.39 1.94
N GLY A 4 19.84 -2.77 1.55
CA GLY A 4 19.62 -4.01 0.78
C GLY A 4 19.73 -5.30 1.60
N LYS A 5 19.73 -5.23 2.93
CA LYS A 5 19.79 -6.39 3.84
C LYS A 5 18.78 -7.49 3.50
N PHE A 6 17.59 -7.14 3.00
CA PHE A 6 16.49 -8.06 2.71
C PHE A 6 16.26 -8.30 1.21
N ARG A 7 17.16 -7.81 0.34
CA ARG A 7 17.00 -7.89 -1.12
C ARG A 7 16.80 -9.30 -1.68
N LYS A 8 17.34 -10.33 -1.00
CA LYS A 8 17.14 -11.74 -1.37
C LYS A 8 15.69 -12.22 -1.16
N VAL A 9 14.96 -11.62 -0.24
CA VAL A 9 13.57 -11.98 0.10
C VAL A 9 12.56 -10.93 -0.34
N ALA A 10 13.02 -9.84 -0.98
CA ALA A 10 12.18 -8.79 -1.52
C ALA A 10 11.17 -9.33 -2.55
N ALA A 11 9.94 -8.82 -2.52
CA ALA A 11 8.89 -9.18 -3.48
C ALA A 11 9.10 -8.44 -4.81
N VAL A 12 10.15 -8.82 -5.54
CA VAL A 12 10.52 -8.29 -6.86
C VAL A 12 10.45 -9.39 -7.92
N GLU A 13 10.33 -8.98 -9.20
CA GLU A 13 10.40 -9.89 -10.35
C GLU A 13 11.74 -10.67 -10.28
N GLY A 14 11.66 -11.99 -10.18
CA GLY A 14 12.80 -12.89 -9.98
C GLY A 14 12.91 -13.53 -8.58
N ASN A 15 12.04 -13.19 -7.63
CA ASN A 15 11.93 -13.94 -6.37
C ASN A 15 11.31 -15.33 -6.62
N GLU A 16 11.79 -16.37 -5.93
CA GLU A 16 11.24 -17.74 -6.00
C GLU A 16 9.73 -17.79 -5.72
N LYS A 17 9.22 -16.87 -4.90
CA LYS A 17 7.82 -16.78 -4.50
C LYS A 17 7.00 -15.81 -5.36
N TRP A 18 7.58 -15.23 -6.42
CA TRP A 18 6.93 -14.21 -7.24
C TRP A 18 5.56 -14.63 -7.75
N GLU A 19 5.47 -15.83 -8.35
CA GLU A 19 4.21 -16.39 -8.86
C GLU A 19 3.14 -16.51 -7.78
N ASN A 20 3.54 -16.87 -6.55
CA ASN A 20 2.63 -16.92 -5.41
C ASN A 20 2.21 -15.52 -4.95
N CYS A 21 3.09 -14.53 -5.02
CA CYS A 21 2.79 -13.16 -4.63
C CYS A 21 1.79 -12.48 -5.56
N ILE A 22 1.82 -12.78 -6.86
CA ILE A 22 0.89 -12.21 -7.84
C ILE A 22 -0.36 -13.08 -8.07
N LYS A 23 -0.41 -14.27 -7.48
CA LYS A 23 -1.51 -15.23 -7.66
C LYS A 23 -2.85 -14.62 -7.24
N ARG A 24 -3.84 -14.76 -8.12
CA ARG A 24 -5.23 -14.31 -7.88
C ARG A 24 -6.16 -15.51 -7.77
N GLN A 25 -7.19 -15.41 -6.92
CA GLN A 25 -8.28 -16.40 -6.88
C GLN A 25 -9.20 -16.27 -8.10
N SER A 26 -9.44 -15.04 -8.54
CA SER A 26 -10.20 -14.74 -9.76
C SER A 26 -9.39 -13.85 -10.68
N GLU A 27 -9.48 -14.12 -11.98
CA GLU A 27 -8.80 -13.29 -12.97
C GLU A 27 -9.44 -11.89 -13.01
N LEU A 28 -8.58 -10.87 -13.07
CA LEU A 28 -9.01 -9.49 -13.20
C LEU A 28 -9.03 -9.10 -14.68
N TYR A 29 -9.94 -8.18 -15.04
CA TYR A 29 -10.01 -7.67 -16.41
C TYR A 29 -8.63 -7.18 -16.90
N ARG A 30 -8.22 -7.51 -18.12
CA ARG A 30 -6.97 -7.00 -18.70
C ARG A 30 -7.31 -5.90 -19.70
N ARG A 31 -6.57 -4.80 -19.66
CA ARG A 31 -6.59 -3.78 -20.73
C ARG A 31 -5.50 -4.15 -21.73
N ASN A 32 -5.74 -3.93 -23.03
CA ASN A 32 -4.76 -4.21 -24.08
C ASN A 32 -3.42 -3.52 -23.85
N VAL A 33 -3.42 -2.36 -23.18
CA VAL A 33 -2.22 -1.65 -22.75
C VAL A 33 -2.43 -1.20 -21.31
N ASP A 34 -1.90 -1.97 -20.35
CA ASP A 34 -1.83 -1.56 -18.93
C ASP A 34 -0.36 -1.33 -18.56
N ILE A 35 -0.03 -0.10 -18.19
CA ILE A 35 1.33 0.31 -17.78
C ILE A 35 1.62 -0.02 -16.31
N ARG A 36 0.62 -0.48 -15.55
CA ARG A 36 0.73 -0.74 -14.11
C ARG A 36 1.10 -2.19 -13.87
N ASN A 37 1.97 -2.44 -12.89
CA ASN A 37 2.20 -3.80 -12.39
C ASN A 37 1.03 -4.28 -11.49
N GLU A 38 1.00 -5.57 -11.19
CA GLU A 38 -0.05 -6.20 -10.38
C GLU A 38 -0.20 -5.58 -8.97
N PHE A 39 0.90 -5.18 -8.33
CA PHE A 39 0.86 -4.53 -7.02
C PHE A 39 0.36 -3.08 -7.08
N THR A 40 0.77 -2.31 -8.10
CA THR A 40 0.30 -0.96 -8.38
C THR A 40 -1.20 -0.98 -8.69
N ARG A 41 -1.66 -2.03 -9.36
CA ARG A 41 -3.09 -2.25 -9.60
C ARG A 41 -3.86 -2.44 -8.29
N ASP A 42 -3.35 -3.26 -7.38
CA ASP A 42 -3.97 -3.45 -6.05
C ASP A 42 -3.95 -2.20 -5.19
N TYR A 43 -2.82 -1.50 -5.18
CA TYR A 43 -2.69 -0.23 -4.49
C TYR A 43 -3.77 0.75 -4.94
N ASN A 44 -3.99 0.89 -6.25
CA ASN A 44 -5.05 1.75 -6.80
C ASN A 44 -6.45 1.29 -6.37
N ARG A 45 -6.71 -0.03 -6.29
CA ARG A 45 -7.99 -0.55 -5.80
C ARG A 45 -8.23 -0.16 -4.34
N ILE A 46 -7.21 -0.26 -3.49
CA ILE A 46 -7.29 0.17 -2.09
C ILE A 46 -7.57 1.67 -2.02
N LEU A 47 -6.79 2.48 -2.74
CA LEU A 47 -6.91 3.94 -2.75
C LEU A 47 -8.31 4.41 -3.17
N HIS A 48 -8.90 3.75 -4.17
CA HIS A 48 -10.19 4.16 -4.72
C HIS A 48 -11.41 3.48 -4.09
N CYS A 49 -11.25 2.52 -3.17
CA CYS A 49 -12.39 1.83 -2.58
C CYS A 49 -13.15 2.70 -1.56
N THR A 50 -14.44 2.42 -1.39
CA THR A 50 -15.31 3.12 -0.45
C THR A 50 -14.88 2.91 1.00
N ALA A 51 -14.38 1.71 1.34
CA ALA A 51 -13.90 1.39 2.68
C ALA A 51 -12.72 2.28 3.11
N TYR A 52 -11.77 2.54 2.19
CA TYR A 52 -10.65 3.42 2.45
C TYR A 52 -11.08 4.88 2.59
N ARG A 53 -11.98 5.38 1.73
CA ARG A 53 -12.53 6.74 1.84
C ARG A 53 -13.25 6.99 3.16
N ARG A 54 -13.94 5.98 3.71
CA ARG A 54 -14.61 6.08 5.03
C ARG A 54 -13.64 6.37 6.17
N LEU A 55 -12.34 6.06 6.03
CA LEU A 55 -11.33 6.39 7.05
C LEU A 55 -11.17 7.89 7.27
N LYS A 56 -11.50 8.72 6.27
CA LYS A 56 -11.48 10.19 6.38
C LYS A 56 -12.33 10.72 7.53
N HIS A 57 -13.43 10.05 7.82
CA HIS A 57 -14.37 10.47 8.86
C HIS A 57 -14.27 9.60 10.12
N LYS A 58 -13.23 8.76 10.23
CA LYS A 58 -12.97 7.99 11.45
C LYS A 58 -11.93 8.70 12.28
N THR A 59 -12.28 8.93 13.54
CA THR A 59 -11.36 9.40 14.57
C THR A 59 -10.27 8.36 14.83
N GLN A 60 -9.06 8.82 15.10
CA GLN A 60 -7.96 7.97 15.54
C GLN A 60 -8.03 7.82 17.06
N VAL A 61 -7.43 8.77 17.80
CA VAL A 61 -7.48 8.84 19.28
C VAL A 61 -8.38 9.97 19.75
N PHE A 62 -8.33 11.14 19.12
CA PHE A 62 -9.10 12.32 19.50
C PHE A 62 -10.32 12.51 18.61
N PHE A 63 -11.38 13.09 19.18
CA PHE A 63 -12.57 13.48 18.44
C PHE A 63 -12.28 14.70 17.56
N ALA A 64 -12.58 14.58 16.27
CA ALA A 64 -12.43 15.65 15.30
C ALA A 64 -13.72 16.46 15.28
N THR A 65 -13.75 17.59 15.97
CA THR A 65 -14.91 18.49 15.88
C THR A 65 -14.56 19.90 15.41
N GLU A 66 -13.37 20.45 15.69
CA GLU A 66 -12.97 21.81 15.20
C GLU A 66 -11.46 22.03 14.96
N ASN A 67 -10.62 21.01 15.13
CA ASN A 67 -9.16 21.15 14.99
C ASN A 67 -8.64 20.33 13.81
N ASP A 68 -8.31 21.02 12.71
CA ASP A 68 -7.78 20.45 11.47
C ASP A 68 -6.38 19.83 11.63
N HIS A 69 -5.71 20.05 12.77
CA HIS A 69 -4.43 19.40 13.09
C HIS A 69 -4.60 18.03 13.76
N ILE A 70 -5.82 17.61 14.11
CA ILE A 70 -6.06 16.29 14.70
C ILE A 70 -6.10 15.24 13.59
N CYS A 71 -5.14 14.31 13.63
CA CYS A 71 -5.09 13.20 12.68
C CYS A 71 -6.32 12.29 12.75
N THR A 72 -6.93 12.10 11.59
CA THR A 72 -7.93 11.07 11.30
C THR A 72 -7.24 9.73 10.95
N ARG A 73 -8.02 8.64 10.85
CA ARG A 73 -7.44 7.34 10.48
C ARG A 73 -6.81 7.33 9.09
N ILE A 74 -7.34 8.11 8.14
CA ILE A 74 -6.79 8.14 6.77
C ILE A 74 -5.39 8.79 6.75
N GLU A 75 -5.19 9.86 7.52
CA GLU A 75 -3.89 10.54 7.62
C GLU A 75 -2.86 9.65 8.30
N HIS A 76 -3.24 8.98 9.39
CA HIS A 76 -2.36 8.04 10.06
C HIS A 76 -1.93 6.90 9.13
N VAL A 77 -2.86 6.29 8.39
CA VAL A 77 -2.53 5.23 7.43
C VAL A 77 -1.61 5.74 6.32
N ASN A 78 -1.78 6.99 5.85
CA ASN A 78 -0.87 7.60 4.87
C ASN A 78 0.54 7.80 5.43
N HIS A 79 0.68 8.26 6.67
CA HIS A 79 1.98 8.37 7.33
C HIS A 79 2.67 7.01 7.48
N VAL A 80 1.94 5.99 7.94
CA VAL A 80 2.44 4.62 8.04
C VAL A 80 2.89 4.11 6.67
N ALA A 81 2.07 4.27 5.63
CA ALA A 81 2.43 3.84 4.27
C ALA A 81 3.71 4.51 3.75
N SER A 82 3.89 5.81 3.99
CA SER A 82 5.10 6.55 3.60
C SER A 82 6.36 6.05 4.30
N VAL A 83 6.28 5.80 5.62
CA VAL A 83 7.41 5.26 6.40
C VAL A 83 7.73 3.84 5.96
N SER A 84 6.70 2.99 5.82
CA SER A 84 6.87 1.61 5.36
C SER A 84 7.50 1.52 3.98
N TYR A 85 7.10 2.38 3.04
CA TYR A 85 7.68 2.42 1.69
C TYR A 85 9.16 2.83 1.71
N SER A 86 9.52 3.82 2.53
CA SER A 86 10.90 4.27 2.67
C SER A 86 11.77 3.15 3.27
N LEU A 87 11.26 2.45 4.27
CA LEU A 87 11.94 1.31 4.89
C LEU A 87 12.10 0.13 3.94
N SER A 88 11.05 -0.26 3.21
CA SER A 88 11.12 -1.36 2.25
C SER A 88 12.08 -1.04 1.11
N SER A 89 12.01 0.17 0.55
CA SER A 89 12.93 0.61 -0.52
C SER A 89 14.40 0.59 -0.07
N TYR A 90 14.69 1.01 1.17
CA TYR A 90 16.05 1.03 1.69
C TYR A 90 16.58 -0.37 2.03
N LEU A 91 15.77 -1.21 2.68
CA LEU A 91 16.19 -2.52 3.15
C LEU A 91 16.15 -3.59 2.06
N GLY A 92 15.34 -3.40 1.01
CA GLY A 92 15.14 -4.37 -0.07
C GLY A 92 14.01 -5.32 0.23
#